data_AF-A0A3R0CAV9-F1
#
_entry.id   AF-A0A3R0CAV9-F1
#
_cell.length_a   1.000
_cell.length_b   1.000
_cell.length_c   1.000
_cell.angle_alpha   90.00
_cell.angle_beta   90.00
_cell.angle_gamma   90.00
#
_symmetry.space_group_name_H-M   'P 1'
#
loop_
_entity.id
_entity.type
_entity.pdbx_description
1 polymer ?
#
loop_
_entity_poly.entity_id
_entity_poly.type
_entity_poly.pdbx_seq_one_letter_code
_entity_poly.pdbx_strand_id
1 'polypeptide(L)'
;MKEIPSYIPDWITVFECVKLINNFTSRQLKEGDVYRCALSGKIKLSIYFQSPFALRKISKANSKIKLKNSNPSLIHRLCFLDKNSFLNNTSFIASSEGKYLTPDKSILDTSLNGHEYVSVQHLLAHSLEFPPPVKGRHSFNYGISVLICGEIFQVFEKTTWQKRISQQLMNLPKSLAHEVRKTLSGLSPQLLYAQEYFPLYDLPPDACFVIRRTELEKLLKLYISAPVSTRISSALARFFWLACWHNESIRSLISHPYKLLPIFEQWARDDGITDNLSAETLKAALERGSPIRTPIASKPQNP
;
A
#
# COMPACT_ATOMS: atom_id res chain seq x y z
N MET A 1 -26.41 1.92 8.68
CA MET A 1 -24.96 2.21 8.50
C MET A 1 -24.45 2.73 9.83
N LYS A 2 -23.40 2.15 10.44
CA LYS A 2 -22.82 2.71 11.67
C LYS A 2 -22.15 4.04 11.33
N GLU A 3 -22.41 5.08 12.12
CA GLU A 3 -21.81 6.40 11.93
C GLU A 3 -20.29 6.36 12.16
N ILE A 4 -19.54 6.95 11.22
CA ILE A 4 -18.09 7.11 11.32
C ILE A 4 -17.78 7.91 12.60
N PRO A 5 -16.73 7.59 13.37
CA PRO A 5 -16.49 8.25 14.65
C PRO A 5 -16.32 9.76 14.44
N SER A 6 -16.92 10.56 15.33
CA SER A 6 -16.87 12.02 15.26
C SER A 6 -15.45 12.60 15.32
N TYR A 7 -14.47 11.80 15.78
CA TYR A 7 -13.06 12.12 15.73
C TYR A 7 -12.23 10.92 15.24
N ILE A 8 -11.62 11.05 14.07
CA ILE A 8 -10.55 10.17 13.59
C ILE A 8 -9.26 10.97 13.69
N PRO A 9 -8.18 10.48 14.33
CA PRO A 9 -6.89 11.18 14.32
C PRO A 9 -6.40 11.48 12.88
N ASP A 10 -5.52 12.47 12.71
CA ASP A 10 -5.01 12.84 11.38
C ASP A 10 -4.23 11.70 10.70
N TRP A 11 -3.73 10.77 11.49
CA TRP A 11 -3.06 9.55 11.08
C TRP A 11 -3.30 8.46 12.12
N ILE A 12 -3.27 7.21 11.68
CA ILE A 12 -3.43 6.02 12.53
C ILE A 12 -2.47 4.93 12.09
N THR A 13 -2.18 3.99 12.96
CA THR A 13 -1.40 2.79 12.62
C THR A 13 -2.17 1.88 11.66
N VAL A 14 -1.46 0.97 10.98
CA VAL A 14 -2.09 -0.05 10.11
C VAL A 14 -3.07 -0.92 10.90
N PHE A 15 -2.71 -1.28 12.13
CA PHE A 15 -3.55 -2.06 13.04
C PHE A 15 -4.85 -1.33 13.41
N GLU A 16 -4.75 -0.05 13.81
CA GLU A 16 -5.92 0.78 14.11
C GLU A 16 -6.82 0.96 12.88
N CYS A 17 -6.23 1.13 11.69
CA CYS A 17 -6.98 1.22 10.43
C CYS A 17 -7.80 -0.05 10.17
N VAL A 18 -7.19 -1.22 10.34
CA VAL A 18 -7.88 -2.50 10.18
C VAL A 18 -9.03 -2.63 11.17
N LYS A 19 -8.81 -2.31 12.45
CA LYS A 19 -9.86 -2.32 13.47
C LYS A 19 -11.01 -1.36 13.12
N LEU A 20 -10.67 -0.15 12.70
CA LEU A 20 -11.66 0.87 12.35
C LEU A 20 -12.50 0.37 11.16
N ILE A 21 -11.88 -0.04 10.07
CA ILE A 21 -12.59 -0.49 8.86
C ILE A 21 -13.50 -1.69 9.19
N ASN A 22 -12.99 -2.68 9.93
CA ASN A 22 -13.77 -3.87 10.31
C ASN A 22 -14.98 -3.55 11.20
N ASN A 23 -14.99 -2.43 11.91
CA ASN A 23 -16.17 -1.98 12.66
C ASN A 23 -17.29 -1.43 11.74
N PHE A 24 -16.95 -1.01 10.51
CA PHE A 24 -17.85 -0.38 9.54
C PHE A 24 -18.23 -1.25 8.35
N THR A 25 -17.49 -2.33 8.07
CA THR A 25 -17.78 -3.24 6.95
C THR A 25 -18.04 -4.66 7.43
N SER A 26 -18.86 -5.40 6.69
CA SER A 26 -19.06 -6.84 6.89
C SER A 26 -17.86 -7.66 6.38
N ARG A 27 -16.96 -7.06 5.59
CA ARG A 27 -15.74 -7.71 5.12
C ARG A 27 -14.63 -7.56 6.15
N GLN A 28 -14.01 -8.68 6.52
CA GLN A 28 -12.81 -8.66 7.36
C GLN A 28 -11.59 -8.25 6.53
N LEU A 29 -11.17 -6.99 6.69
CA LEU A 29 -9.87 -6.51 6.27
C LEU A 29 -8.79 -7.08 7.19
N LYS A 30 -7.66 -7.53 6.63
CA LYS A 30 -6.44 -7.88 7.36
C LYS A 30 -5.34 -6.85 7.06
N GLU A 31 -4.30 -6.79 7.90
CA GLU A 31 -3.15 -5.92 7.66
C GLU A 31 -2.48 -6.19 6.31
N GLY A 32 -2.39 -7.47 5.91
CA GLY A 32 -1.89 -7.87 4.61
C GLY A 32 -2.63 -7.23 3.43
N ASP A 33 -3.93 -6.97 3.56
CA ASP A 33 -4.71 -6.30 2.52
C ASP A 33 -4.34 -4.82 2.39
N VAL A 34 -4.05 -4.16 3.51
CA VAL A 34 -3.52 -2.79 3.54
C VAL A 34 -2.15 -2.74 2.86
N TYR A 35 -1.25 -3.65 3.20
CA TYR A 35 0.08 -3.71 2.59
C TYR A 35 0.00 -4.01 1.09
N ARG A 36 -0.92 -4.88 0.63
CA ARG A 36 -1.20 -5.10 -0.80
C ARG A 36 -1.72 -3.83 -1.47
N CYS A 37 -2.64 -3.09 -0.85
CA CYS A 37 -3.12 -1.81 -1.37
C CYS A 37 -1.99 -0.79 -1.51
N ALA A 38 -1.09 -0.71 -0.53
CA ALA A 38 0.08 0.17 -0.57
C ALA A 38 1.05 -0.23 -1.69
N LEU A 39 1.44 -1.51 -1.76
CA LEU A 39 2.37 -2.02 -2.77
C LEU A 39 1.82 -1.96 -4.19
N SER A 40 0.48 -1.99 -4.36
CA SER A 40 -0.20 -1.78 -5.65
C SER A 40 -0.47 -0.31 -5.98
N GLY A 41 -0.06 0.64 -5.12
CA GLY A 41 -0.23 2.07 -5.34
C GLY A 41 -1.67 2.58 -5.19
N LYS A 42 -2.58 1.78 -4.63
CA LYS A 42 -3.98 2.19 -4.37
C LYS A 42 -4.06 3.18 -3.22
N ILE A 43 -3.15 3.06 -2.26
CA ILE A 43 -2.99 3.99 -1.14
C ILE A 43 -1.53 4.34 -0.96
N LYS A 44 -1.28 5.43 -0.26
CA LYS A 44 0.06 5.77 0.25
C LYS A 44 0.17 5.39 1.71
N LEU A 45 1.32 4.85 2.10
CA LEU A 45 1.73 4.80 3.49
C LEU A 45 2.56 6.03 3.82
N SER A 46 2.53 6.43 5.08
CA SER A 46 3.46 7.40 5.63
C SER A 46 4.31 6.70 6.69
N ILE A 47 5.47 7.27 7.00
CA ILE A 47 6.34 6.81 8.08
C ILE A 47 6.24 7.83 9.20
N TYR A 48 5.92 7.37 10.41
CA TYR A 48 6.06 8.13 11.64
C TYR A 48 7.45 7.89 12.20
N PHE A 49 8.20 8.96 12.43
CA PHE A 49 9.51 8.96 13.08
C PHE A 49 9.38 9.57 14.47
N GLN A 50 9.59 8.76 15.51
CA GLN A 50 9.57 9.26 16.88
C GLN A 50 10.86 10.03 17.23
N SER A 51 12.02 9.51 16.83
CA SER A 51 13.31 10.20 16.98
C SER A 51 13.56 11.27 15.91
N PRO A 52 14.37 12.30 16.23
CA PRO A 52 14.80 13.30 15.25
C PRO A 52 15.55 12.68 14.07
N PHE A 53 15.27 13.19 12.88
CA PHE A 53 15.91 12.79 11.64
C PHE A 53 16.17 14.03 10.77
N ALA A 54 17.04 13.86 9.78
CA ALA A 54 17.33 14.87 8.79
C ALA A 54 17.00 14.37 7.40
N LEU A 55 16.77 15.29 6.49
CA LEU A 55 16.41 15.02 5.11
C LEU A 55 17.37 15.70 4.16
N ARG A 56 17.62 15.05 3.03
CA ARG A 56 18.32 15.68 1.92
C ARG A 56 17.72 15.25 0.59
N LYS A 57 17.56 16.20 -0.33
CA LYS A 57 16.89 15.94 -1.62
C LYS A 57 17.72 14.95 -2.42
N ILE A 58 17.07 13.92 -2.99
CA ILE A 58 17.75 12.96 -3.87
C ILE A 58 17.94 13.61 -5.24
N SER A 59 19.18 13.59 -5.74
CA SER A 59 19.50 14.04 -7.10
C SER A 59 18.95 13.06 -8.14
N LYS A 60 18.31 13.59 -9.17
CA LYS A 60 17.76 12.79 -10.28
C LYS A 60 18.43 13.16 -11.60
N ALA A 61 18.62 12.16 -12.46
CA ALA A 61 18.97 12.33 -13.86
C ALA A 61 17.97 11.54 -14.71
N ASN A 62 17.28 12.19 -15.65
CA ASN A 62 16.25 11.57 -16.49
C ASN A 62 15.20 10.78 -15.66
N SER A 63 14.71 11.39 -14.58
CA SER A 63 13.74 10.80 -13.64
C SER A 63 14.24 9.57 -12.85
N LYS A 64 15.51 9.18 -12.98
CA LYS A 64 16.14 8.12 -12.19
C LYS A 64 17.03 8.70 -11.10
N ILE A 65 17.16 7.98 -9.98
CA ILE A 65 18.08 8.36 -8.89
C ILE A 65 19.52 8.32 -9.43
N LYS A 66 20.24 9.43 -9.25
CA LYS A 66 21.67 9.48 -9.58
C LYS A 66 22.45 8.76 -8.48
N LEU A 67 23.38 7.89 -8.86
CA LEU A 67 24.31 7.24 -7.94
C LEU A 67 25.67 7.92 -7.99
N LYS A 68 26.39 7.87 -6.88
CA LYS A 68 27.79 8.34 -6.80
C LYS A 68 28.65 7.30 -6.09
N ASN A 69 29.94 7.29 -6.42
CA ASN A 69 30.92 6.49 -5.69
C ASN A 69 31.07 7.04 -4.26
N SER A 70 31.10 6.13 -3.30
CA SER A 70 31.48 6.40 -1.92
C SER A 70 33.00 6.59 -1.84
N ASN A 71 33.44 7.34 -0.83
CA ASN A 71 34.86 7.50 -0.54
C ASN A 71 35.49 6.11 -0.29
N PRO A 72 36.69 5.81 -0.86
CA PRO A 72 37.30 4.49 -0.75
C PRO A 72 37.74 4.12 0.67
N SER A 73 37.86 5.08 1.59
CA SER A 73 38.25 4.84 2.99
C SER A 73 37.36 3.80 3.67
N LEU A 74 37.97 2.80 4.31
CA LEU A 74 37.27 1.73 5.03
C LEU A 74 36.23 2.27 6.02
N ILE A 75 36.61 3.29 6.80
CA ILE A 75 35.75 3.89 7.83
C ILE A 75 34.59 4.66 7.20
N HIS A 76 34.86 5.39 6.12
CA HIS A 76 33.79 6.09 5.40
C HIS A 76 32.82 5.09 4.77
N ARG A 77 33.31 4.03 4.14
CA ARG A 77 32.46 2.98 3.57
C ARG A 77 31.62 2.30 4.63
N LEU A 78 32.19 1.99 5.79
CA LEU A 78 31.49 1.39 6.92
C LEU A 78 30.30 2.25 7.36
N CYS A 79 30.49 3.57 7.47
CA CYS A 79 29.44 4.45 7.99
C CYS A 79 28.37 4.81 6.95
N PHE A 80 28.75 4.89 5.67
CA PHE A 80 27.91 5.41 4.60
C PHE A 80 27.33 4.36 3.64
N LEU A 81 27.69 3.08 3.72
CA LEU A 81 27.09 2.02 2.91
C LEU A 81 26.13 1.19 3.74
N ASP A 82 25.15 0.56 3.08
CA ASP A 82 24.41 -0.53 3.72
C ASP A 82 25.32 -1.73 3.95
N LYS A 83 24.96 -2.60 4.89
CA LYS A 83 25.75 -3.76 5.27
C LYS A 83 26.10 -4.65 4.07
N ASN A 84 25.14 -4.94 3.20
CA ASN A 84 25.38 -5.82 2.06
C ASN A 84 26.29 -5.14 1.04
N SER A 85 26.12 -3.83 0.80
CA SER A 85 27.01 -3.09 -0.08
C SER A 85 28.44 -2.99 0.47
N PHE A 86 28.58 -2.82 1.79
CA PHE A 86 29.90 -2.83 2.44
C PHE A 86 30.60 -4.18 2.24
N LEU A 87 29.91 -5.29 2.51
CA LEU A 87 30.45 -6.65 2.42
C LEU A 87 30.76 -7.07 0.98
N ASN A 88 29.89 -6.72 0.03
CA ASN A 88 30.04 -7.07 -1.38
C ASN A 88 30.98 -6.12 -2.15
N ASN A 89 31.62 -5.18 -1.45
CA ASN A 89 32.53 -4.19 -2.04
C ASN A 89 31.88 -3.31 -3.12
N THR A 90 30.56 -3.12 -3.07
CA THR A 90 29.85 -2.22 -3.99
C THR A 90 29.85 -0.81 -3.42
N SER A 91 30.47 0.12 -4.14
CA SER A 91 30.77 1.46 -3.62
C SER A 91 29.76 2.53 -4.01
N PHE A 92 28.52 2.19 -4.35
CA PHE A 92 27.54 3.19 -4.81
C PHE A 92 26.57 3.60 -3.71
N ILE A 93 26.36 4.91 -3.57
CA ILE A 93 25.31 5.49 -2.73
C ILE A 93 24.40 6.39 -3.55
N ALA A 94 23.18 6.60 -3.05
CA ALA A 94 22.28 7.61 -3.61
C ALA A 94 22.97 8.98 -3.56
N SER A 95 22.93 9.70 -4.69
CA SER A 95 23.36 11.09 -4.73
C SER A 95 22.25 11.96 -4.14
N SER A 96 22.64 12.85 -3.24
CA SER A 96 21.76 13.84 -2.62
C SER A 96 22.33 15.24 -2.81
N GLU A 97 21.47 16.23 -3.01
CA GLU A 97 21.83 17.63 -3.28
C GLU A 97 21.19 18.59 -2.28
N GLY A 98 21.69 19.83 -2.28
CA GLY A 98 21.21 20.88 -1.39
C GLY A 98 21.65 20.70 0.07
N LYS A 99 21.01 21.48 0.93
CA LYS A 99 21.24 21.51 2.39
C LYS A 99 20.46 20.38 3.07
N TYR A 100 20.95 19.94 4.23
CA TYR A 100 20.18 19.09 5.13
C TYR A 100 19.02 19.90 5.73
N LEU A 101 17.85 19.28 5.78
CA LEU A 101 16.63 19.84 6.35
C LEU A 101 16.25 19.04 7.59
N THR A 102 15.86 19.72 8.65
CA THR A 102 15.20 19.09 9.80
C THR A 102 13.71 19.36 9.65
N PRO A 103 12.88 18.36 9.35
CA PRO A 103 11.45 18.59 9.15
C PRO A 103 10.74 18.87 10.47
N ASP A 104 9.81 19.81 10.46
CA ASP A 104 8.95 20.12 11.62
C ASP A 104 7.92 19.02 11.90
N LYS A 105 7.65 18.18 10.89
CA LYS A 105 6.66 17.09 10.95
C LYS A 105 7.37 15.75 11.06
N SER A 106 6.97 14.97 12.07
CA SER A 106 7.44 13.59 12.29
C SER A 106 6.83 12.56 11.34
N ILE A 107 5.82 12.94 10.55
CA ILE A 107 5.10 12.00 9.67
C ILE A 107 5.25 12.45 8.24
N LEU A 108 5.89 11.61 7.42
CA LEU A 108 6.15 11.90 6.02
C LEU A 108 5.64 10.78 5.14
N ASP A 109 5.00 11.16 4.04
CA ASP A 109 4.55 10.17 3.06
C ASP A 109 5.74 9.47 2.46
N THR A 110 5.57 8.19 2.13
CA THR A 110 6.56 7.49 1.32
C THR A 110 5.98 7.18 -0.06
N SER A 111 6.87 7.24 -1.04
CA SER A 111 6.59 6.79 -2.41
C SER A 111 6.98 5.32 -2.64
N LEU A 112 7.46 4.64 -1.59
CA LEU A 112 8.01 3.28 -1.64
C LEU A 112 9.05 3.12 -2.76
N ASN A 113 9.96 4.10 -2.88
CA ASN A 113 11.01 4.16 -3.89
C ASN A 113 12.37 3.70 -3.36
N GLY A 114 12.52 3.61 -2.04
CA GLY A 114 13.72 3.13 -1.35
C GLY A 114 13.50 1.81 -0.63
N HIS A 115 14.28 1.59 0.42
CA HIS A 115 14.24 0.34 1.20
C HIS A 115 12.94 0.16 1.98
N GLU A 116 12.20 1.25 2.22
CA GLU A 116 10.88 1.17 2.85
C GLU A 116 9.89 0.31 2.04
N TYR A 117 10.07 0.17 0.72
CA TYR A 117 9.32 -0.80 -0.09
C TYR A 117 9.57 -2.23 0.40
N VAL A 118 10.84 -2.58 0.63
CA VAL A 118 11.26 -3.90 1.11
C VAL A 118 10.73 -4.15 2.52
N SER A 119 10.75 -3.13 3.38
CA SER A 119 10.13 -3.22 4.71
C SER A 119 8.64 -3.54 4.64
N VAL A 120 7.88 -2.91 3.76
CA VAL A 120 6.46 -3.23 3.55
C VAL A 120 6.27 -4.65 2.99
N GLN A 121 7.17 -5.13 2.12
CA GLN A 121 7.12 -6.53 1.66
C GLN A 121 7.34 -7.52 2.81
N HIS A 122 8.24 -7.23 3.75
CA HIS A 122 8.45 -8.07 4.93
C HIS A 122 7.20 -8.09 5.83
N LEU A 123 6.58 -6.93 6.05
CA LEU A 123 5.32 -6.84 6.80
C LEU A 123 4.19 -7.62 6.12
N LEU A 124 4.10 -7.53 4.79
CA LEU A 124 3.16 -8.34 4.02
C LEU A 124 3.46 -9.84 4.18
N ALA A 125 4.71 -10.27 3.99
CA ALA A 125 5.10 -11.67 4.11
C ALA A 125 4.74 -12.23 5.50
N HIS A 126 5.04 -11.48 6.56
CA HIS A 126 4.66 -11.82 7.93
C HIS A 126 3.14 -11.95 8.09
N SER A 127 2.36 -10.99 7.58
CA SER A 127 0.89 -11.03 7.65
C SER A 127 0.26 -12.20 6.88
N LEU A 128 1.01 -12.81 5.96
CA LEU A 128 0.59 -13.96 5.15
C LEU A 128 1.25 -15.27 5.56
N GLU A 129 2.06 -15.27 6.62
CA GLU A 129 2.82 -16.43 7.09
C GLU A 129 3.73 -17.03 5.99
N PHE A 130 4.28 -16.17 5.12
CA PHE A 130 5.24 -16.55 4.10
C PHE A 130 6.67 -16.09 4.45
N PRO A 131 7.69 -16.78 3.93
CA PRO A 131 9.07 -16.34 4.12
C PRO A 131 9.26 -14.93 3.54
N PRO A 132 10.05 -14.08 4.21
CA PRO A 132 10.36 -12.75 3.71
C PRO A 132 11.13 -12.81 2.38
N PRO A 133 11.06 -11.76 1.54
CA PRO A 133 11.73 -11.74 0.26
C PRO A 133 13.26 -11.77 0.41
N VAL A 134 13.93 -12.71 -0.28
CA VAL A 134 15.41 -12.88 -0.24
C VAL A 134 16.15 -11.66 -0.79
N LYS A 135 15.66 -11.14 -1.92
CA LYS A 135 16.07 -9.86 -2.52
C LYS A 135 14.74 -9.19 -2.79
N GLY A 136 14.38 -8.15 -2.05
CA GLY A 136 13.16 -7.39 -2.33
C GLY A 136 13.14 -6.85 -3.77
N ARG A 137 12.17 -5.99 -4.11
CA ARG A 137 12.08 -5.43 -5.48
C ARG A 137 13.38 -4.74 -5.95
N HIS A 138 14.18 -4.23 -5.04
CA HIS A 138 15.44 -3.57 -5.32
C HIS A 138 16.62 -4.47 -4.90
N SER A 139 17.56 -4.70 -5.83
CA SER A 139 18.77 -5.48 -5.56
C SER A 139 19.78 -4.74 -4.68
N PHE A 140 19.62 -3.43 -4.52
CA PHE A 140 20.50 -2.56 -3.75
C PHE A 140 19.67 -1.72 -2.78
N ASN A 141 20.17 -1.55 -1.56
CA ASN A 141 19.56 -0.71 -0.55
C ASN A 141 20.10 0.73 -0.69
N TYR A 142 19.29 1.63 -1.24
CA TYR A 142 19.65 3.05 -1.40
C TYR A 142 19.22 3.92 -0.22
N GLY A 143 18.74 3.32 0.86
CA GLY A 143 18.25 4.01 2.04
C GLY A 143 16.73 4.21 2.05
N ILE A 144 16.25 4.75 3.16
CA ILE A 144 14.86 5.14 3.35
C ILE A 144 14.59 6.45 2.61
N SER A 145 13.49 6.46 1.86
CA SER A 145 13.03 7.64 1.12
C SER A 145 11.64 8.09 1.56
N VAL A 146 11.45 9.42 1.56
CA VAL A 146 10.19 10.08 1.89
C VAL A 146 9.85 11.13 0.84
N LEU A 147 8.58 11.52 0.79
CA LEU A 147 8.00 12.43 -0.18
C LEU A 147 7.58 13.74 0.50
N ILE A 148 8.07 14.86 0.00
CA ILE A 148 7.63 16.20 0.41
C ILE A 148 7.29 16.98 -0.86
N CYS A 149 6.03 17.42 -0.98
CA CYS A 149 5.55 18.20 -2.13
C CYS A 149 5.88 17.57 -3.51
N GLY A 150 5.84 16.23 -3.61
CA GLY A 150 6.16 15.50 -4.84
C GLY A 150 7.66 15.21 -5.06
N GLU A 151 8.53 15.79 -4.25
CA GLU A 151 9.98 15.60 -4.31
C GLU A 151 10.42 14.49 -3.36
N ILE A 152 11.45 13.74 -3.77
CA ILE A 152 11.98 12.61 -3.00
C ILE A 152 13.18 13.06 -2.19
N PHE A 153 13.13 12.78 -0.89
CA PHE A 153 14.20 13.04 0.05
C PHE A 153 14.69 11.72 0.65
N GLN A 154 15.99 11.63 0.87
CA GLN A 154 16.60 10.54 1.63
C GLN A 154 16.65 10.93 3.10
N VAL A 155 16.44 9.95 3.97
CA VAL A 155 16.45 10.12 5.42
C VAL A 155 17.85 9.85 5.98
N PHE A 156 18.28 10.72 6.90
CA PHE A 156 19.57 10.68 7.56
C PHE A 156 19.39 10.76 9.08
N GLU A 157 20.28 10.11 9.81
CA GLU A 157 20.48 10.35 11.24
C GLU A 157 21.65 11.32 11.44
N LYS A 158 21.50 12.24 12.40
CA LYS A 158 22.62 13.09 12.83
C LYS A 158 23.24 12.47 14.08
N THR A 159 24.46 11.96 13.96
CA THR A 159 25.15 11.35 15.10
C THR A 159 26.67 11.52 14.99
N THR A 160 27.41 11.09 16.02
CA THR A 160 28.87 11.14 15.99
C THR A 160 29.43 9.96 15.20
N TRP A 161 30.61 10.12 14.61
CA TRP A 161 31.33 9.02 13.97
C TRP A 161 31.50 7.83 14.90
N GLN A 162 31.89 8.07 16.17
CA GLN A 162 32.04 7.01 17.16
C GLN A 162 30.78 6.17 17.35
N LYS A 163 29.61 6.83 17.52
CA LYS A 163 28.35 6.14 17.74
C LYS A 163 27.95 5.33 16.49
N ARG A 164 28.07 5.93 15.30
CA ARG A 164 27.79 5.26 14.03
C ARG A 164 28.67 4.04 13.81
N ILE A 165 29.98 4.17 14.01
CA ILE A 165 30.95 3.08 13.86
C ILE A 165 30.61 1.93 14.81
N SER A 166 30.32 2.25 16.08
CA SER A 166 29.94 1.25 17.09
C SER A 166 28.70 0.47 16.65
N GLN A 167 27.65 1.15 16.17
CA GLN A 167 26.43 0.51 15.66
C GLN A 167 26.73 -0.40 14.46
N GLN A 168 27.55 0.04 13.51
CA GLN A 168 27.90 -0.76 12.33
C GLN A 168 28.75 -1.98 12.68
N LEU A 169 29.69 -1.84 13.63
CA LEU A 169 30.53 -2.93 14.11
C LEU A 169 29.73 -4.10 14.71
N MET A 170 28.63 -3.81 15.42
CA MET A 170 27.77 -4.84 16.01
C MET A 170 27.12 -5.75 14.96
N ASN A 171 26.99 -5.27 13.72
CA ASN A 171 26.32 -5.97 12.63
C ASN A 171 27.30 -6.69 11.68
N LEU A 172 28.62 -6.59 11.91
CA LEU A 172 29.67 -7.15 11.06
C LEU A 172 30.17 -8.53 11.51
N PRO A 173 30.70 -9.35 10.57
CA PRO A 173 31.47 -10.55 10.91
C PRO A 173 32.69 -10.21 11.78
N LYS A 174 33.04 -11.09 12.73
CA LYS A 174 34.11 -10.86 13.71
C LYS A 174 35.47 -10.50 13.08
N SER A 175 35.83 -11.13 11.96
CA SER A 175 37.08 -10.88 11.24
C SER A 175 37.17 -9.43 10.72
N LEU A 176 36.15 -8.98 10.00
CA LEU A 176 36.03 -7.61 9.47
C LEU A 176 35.94 -6.57 10.60
N ALA A 177 35.21 -6.88 11.68
CA ALA A 177 35.13 -6.01 12.84
C ALA A 177 36.51 -5.77 13.48
N HIS A 178 37.38 -6.79 13.52
CA HIS A 178 38.75 -6.65 14.01
C HIS A 178 39.61 -5.75 13.11
N GLU A 179 39.52 -5.91 11.79
CA GLU A 179 40.23 -5.06 10.82
C GLU A 179 39.81 -3.58 10.94
N VAL A 180 38.51 -3.33 11.07
CA VAL A 180 37.98 -1.98 11.31
C VAL A 180 38.56 -1.41 12.61
N ARG A 181 38.53 -2.17 13.73
CA ARG A 181 39.08 -1.72 15.02
C ARG A 181 40.57 -1.36 14.94
N LYS A 182 41.36 -2.12 14.19
CA LYS A 182 42.77 -1.79 13.92
C LYS A 182 42.91 -0.46 13.17
N THR A 183 41.98 -0.15 12.26
CA THR A 183 41.96 1.13 11.55
C THR A 183 41.52 2.29 12.47
N LEU A 184 40.67 2.03 13.45
CA LEU A 184 40.20 3.04 14.41
C LEU A 184 41.31 3.63 15.28
N SER A 185 42.32 2.84 15.64
CA SER A 185 43.42 3.33 16.49
C SER A 185 44.25 4.45 15.83
N GLY A 186 44.15 4.61 14.51
CA GLY A 186 44.79 5.69 13.77
C GLY A 186 43.92 6.94 13.57
N LEU A 187 42.66 6.95 14.02
CA LEU A 187 41.77 8.10 13.84
C LEU A 187 41.97 9.14 14.95
N SER A 188 41.88 10.42 14.60
CA SER A 188 41.96 11.49 15.59
C SER A 188 40.70 11.51 16.48
N PRO A 189 40.83 11.85 17.78
CA PRO A 189 39.67 12.03 18.66
C PRO A 189 38.68 13.08 18.12
N GLN A 190 39.20 14.13 17.48
CA GLN A 190 38.37 15.19 16.88
C GLN A 190 37.41 14.63 15.83
N LEU A 191 37.87 13.70 14.97
CA LEU A 191 37.01 13.04 13.99
C LEU A 191 35.95 12.16 14.66
N LEU A 192 36.33 11.40 15.69
CA LEU A 192 35.42 10.47 16.38
C LEU A 192 34.24 11.19 17.05
N TYR A 193 34.49 12.36 17.63
CA TYR A 193 33.47 13.20 18.28
C TYR A 193 32.75 14.16 17.33
N ALA A 194 33.22 14.31 16.08
CA ALA A 194 32.54 15.12 15.08
C ALA A 194 31.16 14.55 14.77
N GLN A 195 30.16 15.43 14.69
CA GLN A 195 28.81 15.08 14.24
C GLN A 195 28.74 15.10 12.71
N GLU A 196 28.05 14.12 12.15
CA GLU A 196 27.80 14.03 10.71
C GLU A 196 26.39 13.45 10.46
N TYR A 197 25.91 13.62 9.24
CA TYR A 197 24.65 13.05 8.76
C TYR A 197 24.90 11.74 8.02
N PHE A 198 24.45 10.63 8.59
CA PHE A 198 24.59 9.30 8.01
C PHE A 198 23.27 8.81 7.43
N PRO A 199 23.27 8.18 6.23
CA PRO A 199 22.05 7.68 5.62
C PRO A 199 21.44 6.54 6.46
N LEU A 200 20.11 6.56 6.58
CA LEU A 200 19.34 5.47 7.17
C LEU A 200 18.99 4.44 6.10
N TYR A 201 19.45 3.20 6.32
CA TYR A 201 19.23 2.06 5.43
C TYR A 201 18.06 1.19 5.84
N ASP A 202 17.78 1.17 7.14
CA ASP A 202 16.65 0.46 7.74
C ASP A 202 15.78 1.46 8.47
N LEU A 203 14.51 1.10 8.68
CA LEU A 203 13.64 1.88 9.55
C LEU A 203 14.17 1.84 10.99
N PRO A 204 14.28 2.99 11.67
CA PRO A 204 14.60 3.03 13.09
C PRO A 204 13.61 2.17 13.91
N PRO A 205 14.04 1.57 15.04
CA PRO A 205 13.17 0.75 15.88
C PRO A 205 11.94 1.51 16.43
N ASP A 206 12.03 2.83 16.53
CA ASP A 206 11.01 3.74 17.01
C ASP A 206 10.29 4.47 15.86
N ALA A 207 10.39 3.94 14.64
CA ALA A 207 9.62 4.39 13.48
C ALA A 207 8.64 3.31 13.02
N CYS A 208 7.47 3.72 12.54
CA CYS A 208 6.46 2.79 12.04
C CYS A 208 5.69 3.32 10.84
N PHE A 209 5.08 2.41 10.07
CA PHE A 209 4.17 2.80 8.99
C PHE A 209 2.80 3.16 9.54
N VAL A 210 2.30 4.30 9.07
CA VAL A 210 1.00 4.86 9.44
C VAL A 210 0.21 5.21 8.18
N ILE A 211 -1.09 5.40 8.36
CA ILE A 211 -2.05 5.75 7.32
C ILE A 211 -2.65 7.10 7.70
N ARG A 212 -2.48 8.08 6.83
CA ARG A 212 -3.13 9.40 6.99
C ARG A 212 -4.62 9.30 6.71
N ARG A 213 -5.40 10.19 7.32
CA ARG A 213 -6.86 10.26 7.17
C ARG A 213 -7.31 10.22 5.70
N THR A 214 -6.63 10.95 4.81
CA THR A 214 -6.93 10.98 3.37
C THR A 214 -6.79 9.62 2.68
N GLU A 215 -5.85 8.78 3.13
CA GLU A 215 -5.64 7.44 2.60
C GLU A 215 -6.58 6.42 3.24
N LEU A 216 -6.96 6.62 4.51
CA LEU A 216 -8.03 5.86 5.18
C LEU A 216 -9.37 6.04 4.46
N GLU A 217 -9.74 7.27 4.08
CA GLU A 217 -10.97 7.53 3.33
C GLU A 217 -11.00 6.80 1.97
N LYS A 218 -9.85 6.64 1.31
CA LYS A 218 -9.76 5.83 0.08
C LYS A 218 -10.00 4.36 0.37
N LEU A 219 -9.43 3.82 1.46
CA LEU A 219 -9.71 2.45 1.88
C LEU A 219 -11.18 2.25 2.22
N LEU A 220 -11.79 3.18 2.98
CA LEU A 220 -13.21 3.11 3.29
C LEU A 220 -14.05 3.07 2.02
N LYS A 221 -13.77 3.91 1.01
CA LYS A 221 -14.45 3.83 -0.30
C LYS A 221 -14.23 2.48 -0.98
N LEU A 222 -13.03 1.91 -0.94
CA LEU A 222 -12.75 0.60 -1.55
C LEU A 222 -13.51 -0.55 -0.87
N TYR A 223 -13.70 -0.50 0.46
CA TYR A 223 -14.26 -1.61 1.25
C TYR A 223 -15.73 -1.42 1.65
N ILE A 224 -16.25 -0.19 1.63
CA ILE A 224 -17.68 0.14 1.82
C ILE A 224 -18.38 0.22 0.46
N SER A 225 -17.73 0.76 -0.58
CA SER A 225 -18.32 0.93 -1.92
C SER A 225 -18.01 -0.24 -2.87
N ALA A 226 -17.54 -1.39 -2.37
CA ALA A 226 -17.57 -2.58 -3.21
C ALA A 226 -19.04 -2.82 -3.60
N PRO A 227 -19.39 -2.85 -4.89
CA PRO A 227 -20.75 -3.17 -5.28
C PRO A 227 -21.01 -4.55 -4.69
N VAL A 228 -21.95 -4.62 -3.75
CA VAL A 228 -22.64 -5.88 -3.49
C VAL A 228 -23.05 -6.32 -4.88
N SER A 229 -22.55 -7.47 -5.32
CA SER A 229 -22.93 -8.00 -6.61
C SER A 229 -24.45 -8.18 -6.58
N THR A 230 -25.19 -7.18 -7.07
CA THR A 230 -26.62 -7.27 -7.36
C THR A 230 -26.87 -8.20 -8.55
N ARG A 231 -25.84 -8.90 -9.04
CA ARG A 231 -26.01 -9.97 -10.03
C ARG A 231 -26.76 -11.13 -9.37
N ILE A 232 -28.05 -11.14 -9.60
CA ILE A 232 -28.91 -12.32 -9.59
C ILE A 232 -28.19 -13.42 -10.38
N SER A 233 -28.01 -14.59 -9.76
CA SER A 233 -27.39 -15.76 -10.40
C SER A 233 -28.21 -16.17 -11.64
N SER A 234 -27.58 -16.81 -12.62
CA SER A 234 -28.30 -17.22 -13.85
C SER A 234 -29.49 -18.14 -13.56
N ALA A 235 -29.40 -18.98 -12.52
CA ALA A 235 -30.51 -19.83 -12.08
C ALA A 235 -31.66 -19.00 -11.51
N LEU A 236 -31.36 -18.06 -10.60
CA LEU A 236 -32.36 -17.19 -9.99
C LEU A 236 -32.99 -16.25 -11.03
N ALA A 237 -32.24 -15.79 -12.02
CA ALA A 237 -32.74 -14.97 -13.12
C ALA A 237 -33.77 -15.74 -13.97
N ARG A 238 -33.54 -17.04 -14.24
CA ARG A 238 -34.48 -17.91 -14.94
C ARG A 238 -35.75 -18.15 -14.13
N PHE A 239 -35.63 -18.43 -12.83
CA PHE A 239 -36.80 -18.58 -11.95
C PHE A 239 -37.59 -17.28 -11.83
N PHE A 240 -36.90 -16.15 -11.72
CA PHE A 240 -37.52 -14.84 -11.70
C PHE A 240 -38.28 -14.54 -13.00
N TRP A 241 -37.66 -14.83 -14.15
CA TRP A 241 -38.34 -14.71 -15.45
C TRP A 241 -39.55 -15.64 -15.56
N LEU A 242 -39.44 -16.90 -15.12
CA LEU A 242 -40.56 -17.85 -15.09
C LEU A 242 -41.71 -17.36 -14.20
N ALA A 243 -41.40 -16.82 -13.02
CA ALA A 243 -42.41 -16.27 -12.11
C ALA A 243 -43.18 -15.11 -12.77
N CYS A 244 -42.47 -14.19 -13.44
CA CYS A 244 -43.11 -13.12 -14.22
C CYS A 244 -43.91 -13.67 -15.40
N TRP A 245 -43.39 -14.69 -16.09
CA TRP A 245 -44.04 -15.30 -17.25
C TRP A 245 -45.33 -16.02 -16.87
N HIS A 246 -45.36 -16.74 -15.76
CA HIS A 246 -46.55 -17.47 -15.34
C HIS A 246 -47.58 -16.60 -14.61
N ASN A 247 -47.25 -15.36 -14.22
CA ASN A 247 -48.20 -14.43 -13.60
C ASN A 247 -48.98 -13.65 -14.67
N GLU A 248 -50.29 -13.90 -14.78
CA GLU A 248 -51.15 -13.30 -15.81
C GLU A 248 -51.24 -11.78 -15.74
N SER A 249 -51.17 -11.20 -14.54
CA SER A 249 -51.32 -9.75 -14.33
C SER A 249 -50.11 -8.95 -14.81
N ILE A 250 -48.91 -9.54 -14.78
CA ILE A 250 -47.66 -8.83 -15.09
C ILE A 250 -46.92 -9.37 -16.31
N ARG A 251 -47.37 -10.50 -16.91
CA ARG A 251 -46.73 -11.14 -18.08
C ARG A 251 -46.48 -10.17 -19.23
N SER A 252 -47.44 -9.30 -19.53
CA SER A 252 -47.35 -8.31 -20.63
C SER A 252 -46.27 -7.25 -20.39
N LEU A 253 -45.82 -7.08 -19.14
CA LEU A 253 -44.85 -6.07 -18.73
C LEU A 253 -43.41 -6.58 -18.72
N ILE A 254 -43.16 -7.87 -19.00
CA ILE A 254 -41.80 -8.45 -19.07
C ILE A 254 -40.92 -7.72 -20.10
N SER A 255 -41.51 -7.25 -21.20
CA SER A 255 -40.83 -6.45 -22.23
C SER A 255 -40.61 -4.99 -21.83
N HIS A 256 -41.18 -4.55 -20.70
CA HIS A 256 -41.10 -3.18 -20.18
C HIS A 256 -40.69 -3.16 -18.70
N PRO A 257 -39.42 -3.54 -18.37
CA PRO A 257 -38.97 -3.71 -16.99
C PRO A 257 -39.21 -2.51 -16.07
N TYR A 258 -39.16 -1.29 -16.61
CA TYR A 258 -39.43 -0.06 -15.85
C TYR A 258 -40.86 0.03 -15.30
N LYS A 259 -41.84 -0.66 -15.92
CA LYS A 259 -43.22 -0.74 -15.43
C LYS A 259 -43.41 -1.81 -14.35
N LEU A 260 -42.51 -2.81 -14.31
CA LEU A 260 -42.52 -3.87 -13.31
C LEU A 260 -41.94 -3.41 -11.97
N LEU A 261 -40.95 -2.50 -12.01
CA LEU A 261 -40.29 -1.99 -10.81
C LEU A 261 -41.27 -1.49 -9.72
N PRO A 262 -42.20 -0.55 -10.00
CA PRO A 262 -43.11 -0.05 -8.97
C PRO A 262 -44.05 -1.14 -8.41
N ILE A 263 -44.37 -2.17 -9.20
CA ILE A 263 -45.18 -3.31 -8.75
C ILE A 263 -44.40 -4.14 -7.72
N PHE A 264 -43.15 -4.47 -8.02
CA PHE A 264 -42.29 -5.21 -7.09
C PHE A 264 -41.96 -4.41 -5.83
N GLU A 265 -41.75 -3.10 -5.95
CA GLU A 265 -41.56 -2.23 -4.79
C GLU A 265 -42.81 -2.15 -3.91
N GLN A 266 -44.00 -2.19 -4.51
CA GLN A 266 -45.25 -2.21 -3.74
C GLN A 266 -45.44 -3.55 -3.03
N TRP A 267 -45.26 -4.68 -3.73
CA TRP A 267 -45.33 -6.00 -3.12
C TRP A 267 -44.30 -6.17 -1.99
N ALA A 268 -43.06 -5.71 -2.22
CA ALA A 268 -42.03 -5.71 -1.18
C ALA A 268 -42.45 -4.90 0.05
N ARG A 269 -43.04 -3.72 -0.16
CA ARG A 269 -43.56 -2.89 0.95
C ARG A 269 -44.70 -3.57 1.71
N ASP A 270 -45.62 -4.19 1.00
CA ASP A 270 -46.77 -4.88 1.58
C ASP A 270 -46.33 -6.07 2.46
N ASP A 271 -45.24 -6.74 2.06
CA ASP A 271 -44.63 -7.87 2.79
C ASP A 271 -43.52 -7.46 3.77
N GLY A 272 -43.29 -6.16 3.98
CA GLY A 272 -42.28 -5.63 4.92
C GLY A 272 -40.82 -5.82 4.50
N ILE A 273 -40.56 -6.10 3.22
CA ILE A 273 -39.22 -6.20 2.63
C ILE A 273 -38.70 -4.79 2.36
N THR A 274 -37.51 -4.48 2.91
CA THR A 274 -36.91 -3.12 2.86
C THR A 274 -35.75 -3.00 1.85
N ASP A 275 -35.48 -4.06 1.09
CA ASP A 275 -34.42 -4.08 0.08
C ASP A 275 -34.75 -3.21 -1.13
N ASN A 276 -33.76 -2.44 -1.59
CA ASN A 276 -33.90 -1.60 -2.79
C ASN A 276 -33.56 -2.39 -4.06
N LEU A 277 -34.53 -2.51 -4.97
CA LEU A 277 -34.35 -3.08 -6.31
C LEU A 277 -34.10 -1.95 -7.32
N SER A 278 -33.05 -2.06 -8.15
CA SER A 278 -32.82 -1.08 -9.23
C SER A 278 -33.47 -1.52 -10.56
N ALA A 279 -33.90 -0.56 -11.38
CA ALA A 279 -34.46 -0.82 -12.70
C ALA A 279 -33.50 -1.60 -13.62
N GLU A 280 -32.20 -1.29 -13.55
CA GLU A 280 -31.14 -1.92 -14.32
C GLU A 280 -30.93 -3.37 -13.88
N THR A 281 -31.00 -3.63 -12.58
CA THR A 281 -30.87 -4.98 -12.00
C THR A 281 -32.03 -5.86 -12.46
N LEU A 282 -33.25 -5.31 -12.42
CA LEU A 282 -34.48 -5.96 -12.88
C LEU A 282 -34.42 -6.29 -14.38
N LYS A 283 -34.03 -5.30 -15.21
CA LYS A 283 -33.87 -5.49 -16.67
C LYS A 283 -32.84 -6.58 -16.98
N ALA A 284 -31.65 -6.51 -16.38
CA ALA A 284 -30.58 -7.46 -16.63
C ALA A 284 -30.94 -8.89 -16.18
N ALA A 285 -31.74 -9.04 -15.14
CA ALA A 285 -32.25 -10.33 -14.69
C ALA A 285 -33.27 -10.93 -15.67
N LEU A 286 -34.21 -10.14 -16.17
CA LEU A 286 -35.21 -10.59 -17.14
C LEU A 286 -34.59 -10.98 -18.49
N GLU A 287 -33.67 -10.17 -19.02
CA GLU A 287 -32.98 -10.46 -20.27
C GLU A 287 -32.17 -11.76 -20.17
N ARG A 288 -31.43 -11.95 -19.08
CA ARG A 288 -30.61 -13.14 -18.83
C ARG A 288 -31.45 -14.39 -18.53
N GLY A 289 -32.58 -14.21 -17.85
CA GLY A 289 -33.50 -15.28 -17.49
C GLY A 289 -34.33 -15.79 -18.65
N SER A 290 -34.52 -14.96 -19.68
CA SER A 290 -35.31 -15.32 -20.85
C SER A 290 -34.71 -16.52 -21.60
N PRO A 291 -35.53 -17.50 -22.03
CA PRO A 291 -35.06 -18.56 -22.91
C PRO A 291 -34.61 -17.94 -24.25
N ILE A 292 -33.39 -18.26 -24.69
CA ILE A 292 -32.83 -17.78 -25.97
C ILE A 292 -33.81 -18.17 -27.08
N ARG A 293 -34.37 -17.19 -27.79
CA ARG A 293 -35.07 -17.43 -29.05
C ARG A 293 -34.02 -17.81 -30.09
N THR A 294 -33.82 -19.10 -30.33
CA THR A 294 -33.13 -19.55 -31.55
C THR A 294 -33.86 -18.96 -32.76
N PRO A 295 -33.16 -18.27 -33.68
CA PRO A 295 -33.77 -17.83 -34.92
C PRO A 295 -34.30 -19.04 -35.66
N ILE A 296 -35.57 -18.98 -36.08
CA ILE A 296 -36.18 -19.98 -36.95
C ILE A 296 -35.33 -20.02 -38.23
N ALA A 297 -34.73 -21.18 -38.50
CA ALA A 297 -33.98 -21.45 -39.72
C ALA A 297 -34.87 -21.10 -40.92
N SER A 298 -34.40 -20.17 -41.76
CA SER A 298 -34.95 -19.95 -43.09
C SER A 298 -34.91 -21.27 -43.86
N LYS A 299 -36.09 -21.72 -44.31
CA LYS A 299 -36.24 -22.90 -45.17
C LYS A 299 -35.29 -22.81 -46.38
N PRO A 300 -34.65 -23.91 -46.78
CA PRO A 300 -33.93 -23.95 -48.05
C PRO A 300 -34.94 -23.90 -49.19
N GLN A 301 -34.75 -22.95 -50.11
CA GLN A 301 -35.31 -23.07 -51.46
C GLN A 301 -34.49 -24.18 -52.17
N ASN A 302 -35.18 -25.26 -52.53
CA ASN A 302 -34.72 -26.27 -53.49
C ASN A 302 -35.64 -26.20 -54.72
N PRO A 303 -35.22 -26.75 -55.87
CA PRO A 303 -33.94 -26.65 -56.56
C PRO A 303 -33.97 -25.61 -57.69
#